data_AF-A0A835GCX3-F1
#
_entry.id   AF-A0A835GCX3-F1
#
_cell.length_a   1.000
_cell.length_b   1.000
_cell.length_c   1.000
_cell.angle_alpha   90.00
_cell.angle_beta   90.00
_cell.angle_gamma   90.00
#
_symmetry.space_group_name_H-M   'P 1'
#
loop_
_entity.id
_entity.type
_entity.pdbx_description
1 polymer ?
#
loop_
_entity_poly.entity_id
_entity_poly.type
_entity_poly.pdbx_seq_one_letter_code
_entity_poly.pdbx_strand_id
1 'polypeptide(L)'
;MNSQEISNIYRIGKQAENKNRPVVVSLTTQWKKHLILQNKSRFPSKIYVKEDYSKETLEKRKQLMSQLEEEKKKGNIAYLKHDKLIVKKPGDNSRDKRRREPSDSPDQTTQFKSDLAKKVTLWYPRENTRKPGRPKSRWSDDIRLTLGPFWTRVAEDRAQWRELEEAYAKRHAELRDIL
;
A
#
# COMPACT_ATOMS: atom_id res chain seq x y z
N MET A 1 -14.63 -7.39 22.21
CA MET A 1 -15.20 -8.23 21.12
C MET A 1 -16.63 -7.74 20.90
N ASN A 2 -16.86 -6.86 19.91
CA ASN A 2 -18.19 -6.30 19.70
C ASN A 2 -19.03 -7.30 18.90
N SER A 3 -19.96 -7.96 19.59
CA SER A 3 -20.77 -9.07 19.10
C SER A 3 -21.97 -8.66 18.23
N GLN A 4 -21.97 -7.47 17.63
CA GLN A 4 -23.13 -6.90 16.94
C GLN A 4 -22.81 -6.40 15.53
N GLU A 5 -22.31 -7.30 14.68
CA GLU A 5 -22.09 -6.99 13.26
C GLU A 5 -23.28 -7.39 12.38
N ILE A 6 -24.24 -8.12 12.93
CA ILE A 6 -25.46 -8.53 12.26
C ILE A 6 -26.53 -7.49 12.57
N SER A 7 -27.10 -6.92 11.52
CA SER A 7 -28.16 -5.91 11.63
C SER A 7 -29.53 -6.59 11.74
N ASN A 8 -29.92 -7.36 10.72
CA ASN A 8 -31.19 -8.09 10.69
C ASN A 8 -31.02 -9.49 10.14
N ILE A 9 -31.82 -10.43 10.64
CA ILE A 9 -31.93 -11.80 10.14
C ILE A 9 -33.40 -12.13 9.96
N TYR A 10 -33.79 -12.62 8.79
CA TYR A 10 -35.13 -13.15 8.55
C TYR A 10 -35.12 -14.29 7.53
N ARG A 11 -36.18 -15.08 7.51
CA ARG A 11 -36.38 -16.17 6.53
C ARG A 11 -37.32 -15.69 5.44
N ILE A 12 -36.98 -15.97 4.18
CA ILE A 12 -37.83 -15.64 3.03
C ILE A 12 -38.79 -16.80 2.73
N GLY A 13 -40.04 -16.46 2.40
CA GLY A 13 -41.05 -17.39 1.90
C GLY A 13 -41.88 -18.11 2.96
N LYS A 14 -42.86 -18.89 2.48
CA LYS A 14 -43.78 -19.67 3.33
C LYS A 14 -43.09 -20.93 3.88
N GLN A 15 -43.48 -21.34 5.08
CA GLN A 15 -43.01 -22.58 5.67
C GLN A 15 -43.55 -23.77 4.88
N ALA A 16 -42.68 -24.72 4.54
CA ALA A 16 -43.02 -25.96 3.88
C ALA A 16 -42.25 -27.09 4.57
N GLU A 17 -42.88 -28.25 4.74
CA GLU A 17 -42.32 -29.36 5.52
C GLU A 17 -41.04 -29.94 4.89
N ASN A 18 -40.97 -30.00 3.56
CA ASN A 18 -39.90 -30.67 2.83
C ASN A 18 -38.76 -29.74 2.36
N LYS A 19 -38.80 -28.43 2.67
CA LYS A 19 -37.83 -27.45 2.15
C LYS A 19 -37.38 -26.46 3.21
N ASN A 20 -36.06 -26.29 3.32
CA ASN A 20 -35.47 -25.25 4.16
C ASN A 20 -35.66 -23.88 3.50
N ARG A 21 -36.21 -22.93 4.25
CA ARG A 21 -36.34 -21.54 3.80
C ARG A 21 -34.97 -20.85 3.79
N PRO A 22 -34.64 -20.07 2.73
CA PRO A 22 -33.43 -19.29 2.72
C PRO A 22 -33.46 -18.22 3.82
N VAL A 23 -32.32 -18.03 4.46
CA VAL A 23 -32.11 -17.01 5.49
C VAL A 23 -31.40 -15.83 4.84
N VAL A 24 -31.99 -14.64 4.95
CA VAL A 24 -31.32 -13.39 4.58
C VAL A 24 -30.74 -12.78 5.84
N VAL A 25 -29.45 -12.46 5.74
CA VAL A 25 -28.68 -11.82 6.80
C VAL A 25 -28.20 -10.48 6.26
N SER A 26 -28.56 -9.41 6.95
CA SER A 26 -28.01 -8.08 6.72
C SER A 26 -26.92 -7.81 7.75
N LEU A 27 -25.80 -7.29 7.28
CA LEU A 27 -24.62 -7.01 8.08
C LEU A 27 -24.37 -5.52 8.11
N THR A 28 -23.91 -5.00 9.24
CA THR A 28 -23.57 -3.59 9.40
C THR A 28 -22.35 -3.22 8.55
N THR A 29 -21.39 -4.14 8.42
CA THR A 29 -20.10 -3.89 7.76
C THR A 29 -19.91 -4.74 6.51
N GLN A 30 -19.61 -4.11 5.38
CA GLN A 30 -19.33 -4.80 4.11
C GLN A 30 -18.09 -5.70 4.17
N TRP A 31 -17.06 -5.32 4.94
CA TRP A 31 -15.86 -6.14 5.14
C TRP A 31 -16.20 -7.55 5.67
N LYS A 32 -17.16 -7.65 6.58
CA LYS A 32 -17.57 -8.93 7.16
C LYS A 32 -18.35 -9.78 6.17
N LYS A 33 -19.20 -9.16 5.35
CA LYS A 33 -19.81 -9.81 4.18
C LYS A 33 -18.73 -10.39 3.26
N HIS A 34 -17.70 -9.61 2.95
CA HIS A 34 -16.59 -10.07 2.11
C HIS A 34 -15.85 -11.26 2.76
N LEU A 35 -15.53 -11.17 4.05
CA LEU A 35 -14.84 -12.21 4.81
C LEU A 35 -15.63 -13.53 4.81
N ILE A 36 -16.95 -13.47 4.99
CA ILE A 36 -17.85 -14.63 4.94
C ILE A 36 -17.84 -15.25 3.53
N LEU A 37 -17.94 -14.43 2.48
CA LEU A 37 -17.95 -14.91 1.10
C LEU A 37 -16.62 -15.54 0.66
N GLN A 38 -15.48 -15.07 1.20
CA GLN A 38 -14.16 -15.68 0.98
C GLN A 38 -14.04 -17.05 1.66
N ASN A 39 -14.56 -17.18 2.88
CA ASN A 39 -14.47 -18.40 3.67
C ASN A 39 -15.62 -19.40 3.43
N LYS A 40 -16.50 -19.15 2.46
CA LYS A 40 -17.74 -19.93 2.31
C LYS A 40 -17.52 -21.41 1.96
N SER A 41 -16.37 -21.78 1.44
CA SER A 41 -15.99 -23.18 1.20
C SER A 41 -15.76 -23.97 2.50
N ARG A 42 -15.56 -23.29 3.63
CA ARG A 42 -15.34 -23.89 4.95
C ARG A 42 -16.64 -24.21 5.69
N PHE A 43 -17.79 -23.82 5.13
CA PHE A 43 -19.09 -24.16 5.71
C PHE A 43 -19.38 -25.66 5.54
N PRO A 44 -20.20 -26.25 6.42
CA PRO A 44 -20.63 -27.64 6.28
C PRO A 44 -21.36 -27.84 4.95
N SER A 45 -21.20 -29.01 4.33
CA SER A 45 -21.57 -29.30 2.92
C SER A 45 -23.02 -29.02 2.54
N LYS A 46 -23.93 -28.94 3.52
CA LYS A 46 -25.37 -28.69 3.31
C LYS A 46 -25.72 -27.19 3.22
N ILE A 47 -24.80 -26.29 3.54
CA ILE A 47 -25.05 -24.85 3.60
C ILE A 47 -24.48 -24.16 2.36
N TYR A 48 -25.31 -23.35 1.72
CA TYR A 48 -24.93 -22.60 0.55
C TYR A 48 -25.08 -21.10 0.77
N VAL A 49 -24.01 -20.34 0.49
CA VAL A 49 -23.96 -18.89 0.70
C VAL A 49 -23.70 -18.18 -0.62
N LYS A 50 -24.66 -17.35 -1.03
CA LYS A 50 -24.56 -16.43 -2.18
C LYS A 50 -24.80 -14.99 -1.74
N GLU A 51 -24.37 -14.08 -2.60
CA GLU A 51 -24.73 -12.67 -2.49
C GLU A 51 -26.15 -12.45 -3.02
N ASP A 52 -26.91 -11.58 -2.34
CA ASP A 52 -28.25 -11.17 -2.75
C ASP A 52 -28.14 -10.02 -3.76
N TYR A 53 -28.52 -10.27 -5.00
CA TYR A 53 -28.43 -9.32 -6.11
C TYR A 53 -29.83 -8.89 -6.56
N SER A 54 -29.95 -7.71 -7.17
CA SER A 54 -31.20 -7.30 -7.82
C SER A 54 -31.54 -8.23 -8.99
N LYS A 55 -32.82 -8.28 -9.35
CA LYS A 55 -33.32 -9.12 -10.46
C LYS A 55 -32.61 -8.80 -11.78
N GLU A 56 -32.43 -7.52 -12.08
CA GLU A 56 -31.70 -7.05 -13.26
C GLU A 56 -30.26 -7.59 -13.32
N THR A 57 -29.54 -7.58 -12.20
CA THR A 57 -28.19 -8.14 -12.13
C THR A 57 -28.19 -9.65 -12.33
N LEU A 58 -29.19 -10.37 -11.82
CA LEU A 58 -29.31 -11.82 -12.03
C LEU A 58 -29.57 -12.19 -13.50
N GLU A 59 -30.41 -11.43 -14.20
CA GLU A 59 -30.71 -11.62 -15.62
C GLU A 59 -29.46 -11.41 -16.48
N LYS A 60 -28.74 -10.30 -16.26
CA LYS A 60 -27.44 -10.03 -16.93
C LYS A 60 -26.45 -11.15 -16.67
N ARG A 61 -26.33 -11.63 -15.42
CA ARG A 61 -25.44 -12.75 -15.09
C ARG A 61 -25.82 -14.05 -15.77
N LYS A 62 -27.11 -14.32 -15.96
CA LYS A 62 -27.60 -15.51 -16.68
C LYS A 62 -27.17 -15.45 -18.15
N GLN A 63 -27.29 -14.28 -18.78
CA GLN A 63 -26.82 -14.06 -20.16
C GLN A 63 -25.30 -14.23 -20.29
N LEU A 64 -24.53 -13.69 -19.35
CA LEU A 64 -23.06 -13.81 -19.35
C LEU A 64 -22.54 -15.21 -19.01
N MET A 65 -23.41 -16.13 -18.57
CA MET A 65 -22.99 -17.48 -18.17
C MET A 65 -22.48 -18.29 -19.37
N SER A 66 -23.11 -18.17 -20.55
CA SER A 66 -22.66 -18.84 -21.78
C SER A 66 -21.25 -18.41 -22.17
N GLN A 67 -21.01 -17.10 -22.21
CA GLN A 67 -19.70 -16.51 -22.48
C GLN A 67 -18.65 -16.96 -21.46
N LEU A 68 -19.02 -17.03 -20.17
CA LEU A 68 -18.10 -17.51 -19.13
C LEU A 68 -17.67 -18.96 -19.35
N GLU A 69 -18.60 -19.84 -19.74
CA GLU A 69 -18.27 -21.24 -20.05
C GLU A 69 -17.39 -21.36 -21.28
N GLU A 70 -17.65 -20.58 -22.33
CA GLU A 70 -16.80 -20.52 -23.52
C GLU A 70 -15.38 -20.07 -23.18
N GLU A 71 -15.22 -19.00 -22.42
CA GLU A 71 -13.90 -18.51 -21.99
C GLU A 71 -13.15 -19.51 -21.11
N LYS A 72 -13.86 -20.24 -20.25
CA LYS A 72 -13.27 -21.35 -19.48
C LYS A 72 -12.82 -22.50 -20.38
N LYS A 73 -13.62 -22.87 -21.39
CA LYS A 73 -13.24 -23.92 -22.38
C LYS A 73 -12.02 -23.51 -23.20
N LYS A 74 -11.86 -22.23 -23.50
CA LYS A 74 -10.65 -21.67 -24.14
C LYS A 74 -9.41 -21.70 -23.23
N GLY A 75 -9.55 -22.04 -21.95
CA GLY A 75 -8.45 -22.06 -20.98
C GLY A 75 -8.17 -20.72 -20.30
N ASN A 76 -9.03 -19.70 -20.51
CA ASN A 76 -8.90 -18.43 -19.83
C ASN A 76 -9.46 -18.51 -18.39
N ILE A 77 -8.89 -17.74 -17.47
CA ILE A 77 -9.41 -17.61 -16.10
C ILE A 77 -10.55 -16.58 -16.12
N ALA A 78 -11.78 -17.06 -16.29
CA ALA A 78 -12.98 -16.23 -16.34
C ALA A 78 -13.86 -16.36 -15.09
N TYR A 79 -14.32 -15.23 -14.54
CA TYR A 79 -15.25 -15.19 -13.41
C TYR A 79 -16.19 -13.98 -13.48
N LEU A 80 -17.40 -14.14 -12.94
CA LEU A 80 -18.40 -13.07 -12.86
C LEU A 80 -18.27 -12.30 -11.54
N LYS A 81 -18.09 -10.98 -11.62
CA LYS A 81 -18.13 -10.06 -10.47
C LYS A 81 -19.27 -9.07 -10.67
N HIS A 82 -20.26 -9.11 -9.77
CA HIS A 82 -21.51 -8.34 -9.92
C HIS A 82 -22.19 -8.59 -11.27
N ASP A 83 -22.29 -7.62 -12.16
CA ASP A 83 -22.88 -7.68 -13.49
C ASP A 83 -21.85 -7.82 -14.63
N LYS A 84 -20.58 -8.02 -14.30
CA LYS A 84 -19.47 -8.02 -15.28
C LYS A 84 -18.75 -9.36 -15.35
N LEU A 85 -18.39 -9.75 -16.57
CA LEU A 85 -17.47 -10.85 -16.85
C LEU A 85 -16.03 -10.35 -16.83
N ILE A 86 -15.19 -10.96 -15.99
CA ILE A 86 -13.76 -10.65 -15.92
C ILE A 86 -13.00 -11.84 -16.48
N VAL A 87 -12.28 -11.62 -17.58
CA VAL A 87 -11.43 -12.62 -18.23
C VAL A 87 -9.97 -12.26 -17.97
N LYS A 88 -9.20 -13.22 -17.47
CA LYS A 88 -7.75 -13.11 -17.27
C LYS A 88 -7.06 -14.20 -18.07
N LYS A 89 -6.01 -13.83 -18.81
CA LYS A 89 -5.18 -14.82 -19.49
C LYS A 89 -4.30 -15.55 -18.46
N PRO A 90 -4.11 -16.87 -18.58
CA PRO A 90 -3.15 -17.58 -17.73
C PRO A 90 -1.75 -16.99 -17.96
N GLY A 91 -1.08 -16.58 -16.88
CA GLY A 91 0.25 -15.96 -16.94
C GLY A 91 0.29 -14.43 -17.03
N ASP A 92 -0.85 -13.77 -17.24
CA ASP A 92 -0.94 -12.31 -17.17
C ASP A 92 -1.00 -11.85 -15.69
N ASN A 93 0.16 -11.90 -15.05
CA ASN A 93 0.41 -11.26 -13.77
C ASN A 93 0.84 -9.80 -14.00
N SER A 94 0.21 -9.07 -14.93
CA SER A 94 0.19 -7.61 -14.92
C SER A 94 -0.62 -7.11 -13.73
N ARG A 95 -0.21 -7.50 -12.51
CA ARG A 95 -0.21 -6.55 -11.41
C ARG A 95 0.79 -5.51 -11.87
N ASP A 96 0.27 -4.53 -12.60
CA ASP A 96 0.97 -3.31 -12.95
C ASP A 96 1.74 -2.85 -11.71
N LYS A 97 3.03 -3.21 -11.67
CA LYS A 97 3.91 -2.94 -10.55
C LYS A 97 4.28 -1.48 -10.68
N ARG A 98 3.30 -0.56 -10.58
CA ARG A 98 3.44 0.90 -10.69
C ARG A 98 4.70 1.25 -11.44
N ARG A 99 4.77 0.90 -12.73
CA ARG A 99 5.89 1.37 -13.53
C ARG A 99 5.71 2.88 -13.54
N ARG A 100 6.59 3.59 -12.85
CA ARG A 100 6.70 5.03 -13.02
C ARG A 100 6.90 5.22 -14.52
N GLU A 101 6.06 6.03 -15.15
CA GLU A 101 6.33 6.48 -16.50
C GLU A 101 7.79 6.97 -16.52
N PRO A 102 8.61 6.57 -17.52
CA PRO A 102 9.93 7.15 -17.67
C PRO A 102 9.75 8.67 -17.75
N SER A 103 10.48 9.39 -16.90
CA SER A 103 10.42 10.86 -16.88
C SER A 103 10.89 11.37 -18.24
N ASP A 104 10.13 12.28 -18.86
CA ASP A 104 10.53 13.06 -20.06
C ASP A 104 11.66 14.06 -19.75
N SER A 105 12.52 13.75 -18.79
CA SER A 105 13.68 14.57 -18.48
C SER A 105 14.75 14.31 -19.52
N PRO A 106 15.19 15.34 -20.28
CA PRO A 106 16.16 15.15 -21.34
C PRO A 106 17.48 14.64 -20.76
N ASP A 107 17.95 13.49 -21.24
CA ASP A 107 19.28 12.95 -20.98
C ASP A 107 20.31 13.92 -21.57
N GLN A 108 21.02 14.65 -20.72
CA GLN A 108 21.98 15.66 -21.16
C GLN A 108 23.34 15.04 -21.45
N THR A 109 23.52 14.58 -22.69
CA THR A 109 24.86 14.42 -23.27
C THR A 109 25.31 15.76 -23.86
N THR A 110 26.22 16.39 -23.12
CA THR A 110 27.26 17.36 -23.50
C THR A 110 26.94 18.76 -24.06
N GLN A 111 27.26 19.73 -23.19
CA GLN A 111 28.04 20.96 -23.41
C GLN A 111 27.39 22.14 -24.14
N PHE A 112 27.09 23.22 -23.41
CA PHE A 112 27.69 24.56 -23.58
C PHE A 112 27.48 25.42 -22.30
N LYS A 113 28.50 26.26 -22.04
CA LYS A 113 28.75 27.17 -20.88
C LYS A 113 27.71 28.32 -20.87
N SER A 114 27.43 29.11 -19.83
CA SER A 114 28.22 29.64 -18.70
C SER A 114 27.29 30.31 -17.66
N ASP A 115 27.83 30.59 -16.47
CA ASP A 115 27.30 31.40 -15.35
C ASP A 115 26.16 30.87 -14.46
N LEU A 116 25.28 29.99 -14.93
CA LEU A 116 24.36 29.29 -14.01
C LEU A 116 25.05 28.14 -13.25
N ALA A 117 26.11 27.56 -13.84
CA ALA A 117 26.85 26.44 -13.28
C ALA A 117 27.50 26.77 -11.91
N LYS A 118 27.89 28.02 -11.66
CA LYS A 118 28.45 28.44 -10.36
C LYS A 118 27.39 28.51 -9.24
N LYS A 119 26.12 28.74 -9.57
CA LYS A 119 24.99 28.65 -8.61
C LYS A 119 24.53 27.21 -8.38
N VAL A 120 24.78 26.30 -9.32
CA VAL A 120 24.27 24.92 -9.32
C VAL A 120 25.29 23.92 -8.73
N THR A 121 26.60 24.14 -8.87
CA THR A 121 27.62 23.27 -8.22
C THR A 121 27.67 23.46 -6.71
N LEU A 122 27.26 24.63 -6.21
CA LEU A 122 26.94 24.81 -4.80
C LEU A 122 25.46 24.41 -4.60
N TRP A 123 25.15 23.12 -4.69
CA TRP A 123 23.86 22.58 -4.27
C TRP A 123 23.80 22.72 -2.75
N TYR A 124 23.52 23.92 -2.27
CA TYR A 124 22.84 24.36 -1.05
C TYR A 124 22.97 25.90 -1.09
N PRO A 125 21.90 26.67 -1.36
CA PRO A 125 21.84 28.03 -0.86
C PRO A 125 21.91 27.90 0.66
N ARG A 126 23.07 28.24 1.22
CA ARG A 126 23.41 28.05 2.63
C ARG A 126 22.75 29.15 3.49
N GLU A 127 21.51 29.47 3.19
CA GLU A 127 20.67 30.40 3.94
C GLU A 127 19.32 29.74 4.23
N ASN A 128 19.37 28.75 5.11
CA ASN A 128 18.21 28.15 5.72
C ASN A 128 17.97 28.78 7.08
N THR A 129 17.24 29.89 7.11
CA THR A 129 16.57 30.31 8.36
C THR A 129 15.63 29.18 8.79
N ARG A 130 15.82 28.68 10.02
CA ARG A 130 15.10 27.50 10.50
C ARG A 130 13.75 27.91 11.10
N LYS A 131 12.77 27.01 11.02
CA LYS A 131 11.47 27.19 11.67
C LYS A 131 11.69 27.40 13.20
N PRO A 132 10.95 28.32 13.84
CA PRO A 132 11.05 28.58 15.27
C PRO A 132 10.97 27.28 16.09
N GLY A 133 11.81 27.15 17.13
CA GLY A 133 11.83 25.97 18.01
C GLY A 133 12.71 24.81 17.57
N ARG A 134 13.45 24.90 16.45
CA ARG A 134 14.52 23.93 16.11
C ARG A 134 15.91 24.48 16.41
N PRO A 135 16.86 23.64 16.88
CA PRO A 135 18.26 24.04 17.05
C PRO A 135 18.85 24.63 15.77
N LYS A 136 19.70 25.65 15.89
CA LYS A 136 20.33 26.37 14.77
C LYS A 136 21.30 25.49 13.98
N SER A 137 21.96 24.54 14.64
CA SER A 137 22.89 23.56 14.07
C SER A 137 22.18 22.22 13.83
N ARG A 138 22.48 21.49 12.74
CA ARG A 138 22.12 20.06 12.65
C ARG A 138 23.27 19.27 13.25
N TRP A 139 22.98 18.08 13.77
CA TRP A 139 24.00 17.12 14.16
C TRP A 139 25.04 16.85 13.04
N SER A 140 24.59 16.84 11.78
CA SER A 140 25.47 16.72 10.61
C SER A 140 26.43 17.90 10.42
N ASP A 141 26.07 19.09 10.90
CA ASP A 141 26.90 20.29 10.75
C ASP A 141 28.04 20.26 11.77
N ASP A 142 27.77 19.79 12.99
CA ASP A 142 28.79 19.62 14.03
C ASP A 142 29.82 18.56 13.63
N ILE A 143 29.37 17.44 13.02
CA ILE A 143 30.26 16.38 12.50
C ILE A 143 31.17 16.91 11.39
N ARG A 144 30.64 17.74 10.48
CA ARG A 144 31.46 18.37 9.43
C ARG A 144 32.44 19.38 9.98
N LEU A 145 32.12 20.04 11.10
CA LEU A 145 33.01 20.99 11.74
C LEU A 145 34.18 20.28 12.41
N THR A 146 33.95 19.13 13.05
CA THR A 146 34.99 18.37 13.76
C THR A 146 35.88 17.55 12.83
N LEU A 147 35.30 16.90 11.83
CA LEU A 147 36.00 15.94 10.95
C LEU A 147 36.26 16.47 9.54
N GLY A 148 35.77 17.67 9.24
CA GLY A 148 35.96 18.31 7.95
C GLY A 148 35.17 17.65 6.80
N PRO A 149 35.53 17.99 5.54
CA PRO A 149 34.78 17.58 4.36
C PRO A 149 34.77 16.07 4.08
N PHE A 150 35.73 15.33 4.64
CA PHE A 150 35.91 13.89 4.41
C PHE A 150 35.33 13.02 5.52
N TRP A 151 34.46 13.56 6.39
CA TRP A 151 33.83 12.84 7.50
C TRP A 151 33.15 11.52 7.08
N THR A 152 32.69 11.40 5.83
CA THR A 152 32.09 10.17 5.30
C THR A 152 33.07 9.01 5.21
N ARG A 153 34.36 9.27 5.00
CA ARG A 153 35.42 8.24 5.03
C ARG A 153 35.73 7.78 6.44
N VAL A 154 35.63 8.69 7.42
CA VAL A 154 35.79 8.37 8.85
C VAL A 154 34.60 7.53 9.35
N ALA A 155 33.41 7.74 8.78
CA ALA A 155 32.22 6.94 9.09
C ALA A 155 32.24 5.52 8.49
N GLU A 156 33.07 5.27 7.48
CA GLU A 156 33.27 3.92 6.94
C GLU A 156 34.09 3.04 7.90
N ASP A 157 35.03 3.62 8.64
CA ASP A 157 35.73 2.94 9.73
C ASP A 157 34.87 2.95 11.00
N ARG A 158 34.21 1.82 11.26
CA ARG A 158 33.31 1.67 12.41
C ARG A 158 34.01 1.79 13.77
N ALA A 159 35.31 1.51 13.86
CA ALA A 159 36.03 1.61 15.12
C ALA A 159 36.28 3.09 15.47
N GLN A 160 36.79 3.86 14.50
CA GLN A 160 36.97 5.31 14.65
C GLN A 160 35.64 6.04 14.84
N TRP A 161 34.59 5.63 14.12
CA TRP A 161 33.27 6.22 14.24
C TRP A 161 32.70 6.06 15.66
N ARG A 162 32.89 4.90 16.29
CA ARG A 162 32.41 4.61 17.65
C ARG A 162 33.11 5.47 18.70
N GLU A 163 34.44 5.64 18.58
CA GLU A 163 35.22 6.48 19.50
C GLU A 163 34.81 7.95 19.39
N LEU A 164 34.51 8.42 18.17
CA LEU A 164 34.02 9.78 17.93
C LEU A 164 32.60 10.00 18.44
N GLU A 165 31.70 9.02 18.33
CA GLU A 165 30.37 9.07 18.96
C GLU A 165 30.48 9.13 20.50
N GLU A 166 31.36 8.33 21.10
CA GLU A 166 31.61 8.33 22.55
C GLU A 166 32.23 9.66 23.02
N ALA A 167 33.18 10.23 22.27
CA ALA A 167 33.76 11.54 22.55
C ALA A 167 32.74 12.69 22.41
N TYR A 168 31.86 12.61 21.39
CA TYR A 168 30.79 13.58 21.19
C TYR A 168 29.75 13.51 22.32
N ALA A 169 29.35 12.30 22.73
CA ALA A 169 28.44 12.08 23.85
C ALA A 169 29.00 12.62 25.18
N LYS A 170 30.31 12.43 25.43
CA LYS A 170 31.01 13.00 26.60
C LYS A 170 31.02 14.53 26.58
N ARG A 171 31.41 15.16 25.46
CA ARG A 171 31.43 16.63 25.31
C ARG A 171 30.05 17.27 25.51
N HIS A 172 28.99 16.59 25.07
CA HIS A 172 27.62 17.09 25.22
C HIS A 172 27.04 16.86 26.62
N ALA A 173 27.64 15.98 27.43
CA ALA A 173 27.33 15.80 28.85
C ALA A 173 28.01 16.88 29.69
N GLU A 174 29.30 17.17 29.44
CA GLU A 174 30.07 18.20 30.15
C GLU A 174 29.49 19.62 29.97
N LEU A 175 28.94 19.95 28.80
CA LEU A 175 28.29 21.23 28.54
C LEU A 175 26.93 21.40 29.25
N ARG A 176 26.33 20.34 29.80
CA ARG A 176 25.10 20.43 30.61
C ARG A 176 25.37 20.69 32.08
N ASP A 177 26.61 20.46 32.55
CA ASP A 177 27.01 20.61 33.95
C ASP A 177 27.64 21.98 34.25
N ILE A 178 27.77 22.87 33.25
CA ILE A 178 28.33 24.24 33.38
C ILE A 178 27.25 25.33 33.24
N LEU A 179 25.96 24.96 33.24
CA LEU A 179 24.82 25.90 33.30
C LEU A 179 23.97 25.66 34.55
#